data_AF-A0A6C0PBT7-F1
#
_entry.id   AF-A0A6C0PBT7-F1
#
_cell.length_a   1.000
_cell.length_b   1.000
_cell.length_c   1.000
_cell.angle_alpha   90.00
_cell.angle_beta   90.00
_cell.angle_gamma   90.00
#
_symmetry.space_group_name_H-M   'P 1'
#
loop_
_entity.id
_entity.type
_entity.pdbx_description
1 polymer ?
#
loop_
_entity_poly.entity_id
_entity_poly.type
_entity_poly.pdbx_seq_one_letter_code
_entity_poly.pdbx_strand_id
1 'polypeptide(L)'
;MVLDTDTPTATEQLGKRNMAAASIAQLGKRNKTADPTTPIDNAHTMAEHSAHLGKEMELVRHYALLGIVNVILEHDIRIAGAAPTKLPRLYESMMRGLQDRVLLELAGLRMQFKGSGIGICNERRTKDSLITSYRCMGCERSFSMPWTFVKAEAERLLKGYFEIKKR
;
A
#
# COMPACT_ATOMS: atom_id res chain seq x y z
N MET A 1 -15.84 27.51 46.00
CA MET A 1 -15.15 27.73 47.29
C MET A 1 -13.91 26.86 47.30
N VAL A 2 -12.74 27.40 47.70
CA VAL A 2 -11.55 26.66 48.20
C VAL A 2 -10.92 25.67 47.18
N LEU A 3 -9.74 25.90 46.56
CA LEU A 3 -8.36 26.06 47.09
C LEU A 3 -7.86 24.76 47.78
N ASP A 4 -6.60 24.31 47.78
CA ASP A 4 -5.31 24.68 47.13
C ASP A 4 -4.29 23.54 47.49
N THR A 5 -3.07 23.38 46.95
CA THR A 5 -2.29 24.03 45.86
C THR A 5 -1.86 22.91 44.84
N ASP A 6 -0.63 22.56 44.38
CA ASP A 6 0.74 23.11 44.42
C ASP A 6 1.70 22.51 43.35
N THR A 7 2.95 23.00 43.34
CA THR A 7 4.18 22.50 42.67
C THR A 7 5.26 22.29 43.80
N PRO A 8 6.61 22.05 43.64
CA PRO A 8 7.44 21.79 42.46
C PRO A 8 8.59 20.72 42.64
N THR A 9 9.51 20.68 41.65
CA THR A 9 10.97 20.44 41.76
C THR A 9 11.58 19.12 42.27
N ALA A 10 12.26 18.41 41.36
CA ALA A 10 13.62 17.86 41.50
C ALA A 10 14.30 17.93 40.11
N THR A 11 15.56 18.33 39.83
CA THR A 11 16.85 18.48 40.55
C THR A 11 17.85 17.33 40.27
N GLU A 12 19.13 17.69 40.16
CA GLU A 12 20.32 16.89 39.71
C GLU A 12 20.39 16.65 38.19
N GLN A 13 21.49 16.87 37.45
CA GLN A 13 22.94 16.56 37.64
C GLN A 13 23.27 15.06 37.48
N LEU A 14 24.42 14.61 36.97
CA LEU A 14 25.67 15.25 36.52
C LEU A 14 26.29 14.45 35.34
N GLY A 15 27.02 15.07 34.40
CA GLY A 15 27.61 14.34 33.27
C GLY A 15 28.67 15.08 32.45
N LYS A 16 29.84 15.38 33.03
CA LYS A 16 30.99 15.99 32.33
C LYS A 16 32.00 14.92 31.87
N ARG A 17 32.87 15.30 30.92
CA ARG A 17 34.07 14.58 30.40
C ARG A 17 33.75 13.51 29.33
N ASN A 18 34.60 13.21 28.34
CA ASN A 18 36.05 13.47 28.17
C ASN A 18 36.45 13.99 26.77
N MET A 19 37.72 14.36 26.63
CA MET A 19 38.41 14.75 25.37
C MET A 19 39.65 13.87 25.13
N ALA A 20 40.11 13.83 23.87
CA ALA A 20 41.47 13.46 23.40
C ALA A 20 42.01 12.02 23.59
N ALA A 21 42.06 11.27 22.49
CA ALA A 21 43.17 10.41 21.99
C ALA A 21 42.67 9.75 20.68
N ALA A 22 43.22 9.94 19.47
CA ALA A 22 44.60 9.79 18.99
C ALA A 22 45.13 8.34 19.02
N SER A 23 45.12 7.63 17.87
CA SER A 23 46.33 7.34 17.07
C SER A 23 46.22 6.08 16.16
N ILE A 24 47.08 6.04 15.13
CA ILE A 24 47.50 4.91 14.26
C ILE A 24 46.42 4.07 13.51
N ALA A 25 46.39 4.25 12.18
CA ALA A 25 46.17 3.14 11.22
C ALA A 25 46.98 3.39 9.93
N GLN A 26 47.66 2.35 9.44
CA GLN A 26 48.62 2.39 8.31
C GLN A 26 47.88 2.32 6.96
N LEU A 27 48.25 3.15 5.97
CA LEU A 27 49.28 2.88 4.95
C LEU A 27 49.00 1.69 4.01
N GLY A 28 48.05 1.83 3.07
CA GLY A 28 47.86 0.94 1.91
C GLY A 28 48.32 1.62 0.61
N LYS A 29 49.26 1.01 -0.13
CA LYS A 29 49.79 1.58 -1.39
C LYS A 29 49.13 0.96 -2.61
N ARG A 30 48.93 1.80 -3.64
CA ARG A 30 48.90 1.49 -5.09
C ARG A 30 48.22 0.18 -5.53
N ASN A 31 47.21 0.31 -6.39
CA ASN A 31 47.25 -0.44 -7.64
C ASN A 31 46.92 0.46 -8.83
N LYS A 32 47.42 0.10 -10.01
CA LYS A 32 47.25 0.78 -11.31
C LYS A 32 46.85 -0.28 -12.35
N THR A 33 46.48 0.15 -13.55
CA THR A 33 46.20 -0.64 -14.76
C THR A 33 45.00 -1.60 -14.69
N ALA A 34 43.88 -1.13 -15.27
CA ALA A 34 42.99 -1.91 -16.12
C ALA A 34 42.54 -0.97 -17.28
N ASP A 35 42.31 -1.51 -18.47
CA ASP A 35 42.12 -0.74 -19.72
C ASP A 35 40.63 -0.51 -20.08
N PRO A 36 40.29 0.34 -21.09
CA PRO A 36 38.93 0.84 -21.30
C PRO A 36 38.05 -0.01 -22.24
N THR A 37 37.23 -0.89 -21.65
CA THR A 37 36.04 -1.53 -22.26
C THR A 37 35.07 -1.91 -21.12
N THR A 38 33.74 -1.79 -21.20
CA THR A 38 32.80 -1.54 -22.32
C THR A 38 31.52 -0.86 -21.77
N PRO A 39 30.88 0.12 -22.43
CA PRO A 39 29.65 0.76 -21.92
C PRO A 39 28.38 0.38 -22.72
N ILE A 40 27.80 -0.81 -22.48
CA ILE A 40 26.61 -1.30 -23.22
C ILE A 40 25.44 -1.76 -22.32
N ASP A 41 25.71 -2.32 -21.12
CA ASP A 41 24.67 -3.05 -20.37
C ASP A 41 23.60 -2.19 -19.68
N ASN A 42 23.82 -0.88 -19.52
CA ASN A 42 22.90 0.02 -18.80
C ASN A 42 21.48 0.10 -19.40
N ALA A 43 21.30 -0.26 -20.67
CA ALA A 43 20.00 -0.22 -21.33
C ALA A 43 19.04 -1.33 -20.85
N HIS A 44 19.53 -2.56 -20.64
CA HIS A 44 18.69 -3.67 -20.16
C HIS A 44 18.23 -3.42 -18.73
N THR A 45 19.16 -3.02 -17.84
CA THR A 45 18.86 -2.75 -16.44
C THR A 45 17.78 -1.68 -16.26
N MET A 46 17.77 -0.63 -17.08
CA MET A 46 16.72 0.41 -17.02
C MET A 46 15.34 -0.08 -17.46
N ALA A 47 15.29 -0.94 -18.50
CA ALA A 47 14.05 -1.54 -18.96
C ALA A 47 13.40 -2.42 -17.86
N GLU A 48 14.17 -3.28 -17.22
CA GLU A 48 13.67 -4.19 -16.17
C GLU A 48 13.08 -3.45 -14.97
N HIS A 49 13.75 -2.40 -14.48
CA HIS A 49 13.23 -1.57 -13.40
C HIS A 49 11.91 -0.87 -13.78
N SER A 50 11.78 -0.37 -15.02
CA SER A 50 10.53 0.23 -15.48
C SER A 50 9.38 -0.79 -15.64
N ALA A 51 9.69 -2.03 -16.03
CA ALA A 51 8.72 -3.11 -16.12
C ALA A 51 8.26 -3.62 -14.74
N HIS A 52 9.14 -3.58 -13.73
CA HIS A 52 8.78 -3.88 -12.34
C HIS A 52 7.86 -2.79 -11.76
N LEU A 53 8.22 -1.52 -11.97
CA LEU A 53 7.41 -0.34 -11.60
C LEU A 53 5.96 -0.40 -12.13
N GLY A 54 5.78 -0.82 -13.39
CA GLY A 54 4.43 -0.98 -13.97
C GLY A 54 3.58 -2.00 -13.20
N LYS A 55 4.15 -3.18 -12.95
CA LYS A 55 3.47 -4.27 -12.22
C LYS A 55 3.12 -3.89 -10.77
N GLU A 56 4.02 -3.19 -10.07
CA GLU A 56 3.73 -2.66 -8.73
C GLU A 56 2.53 -1.72 -8.72
N MET A 57 2.50 -0.78 -9.67
CA MET A 57 1.41 0.19 -9.79
C MET A 57 0.08 -0.50 -10.08
N GLU A 58 0.07 -1.53 -10.93
CA GLU A 58 -1.10 -2.35 -11.19
C GLU A 58 -1.58 -3.12 -9.94
N LEU A 59 -0.67 -3.74 -9.18
CA LEU A 59 -0.99 -4.42 -7.92
C LEU A 59 -1.60 -3.46 -6.89
N VAL A 60 -1.03 -2.26 -6.72
CA VAL A 60 -1.53 -1.25 -5.78
C VAL A 60 -2.87 -0.67 -6.25
N ARG A 61 -3.03 -0.41 -7.55
CA ARG A 61 -4.28 0.04 -8.16
C ARG A 61 -5.41 -0.98 -7.95
N HIS A 62 -5.13 -2.25 -8.22
CA HIS A 62 -6.11 -3.34 -8.07
C HIS A 62 -6.51 -3.54 -6.60
N TYR A 63 -5.53 -3.51 -5.68
CA TYR A 63 -5.80 -3.54 -4.24
C TYR A 63 -6.73 -2.39 -3.78
N ALA A 64 -6.43 -1.15 -4.19
CA ALA A 64 -7.25 0.02 -3.84
C ALA A 64 -8.67 -0.06 -4.45
N LEU A 65 -8.81 -0.58 -5.68
CA LEU A 65 -10.11 -0.82 -6.30
C LEU A 65 -10.94 -1.85 -5.52
N LEU A 66 -10.34 -2.99 -5.15
CA LEU A 66 -11.00 -4.00 -4.31
C LEU A 66 -11.36 -3.44 -2.91
N GLY A 67 -10.55 -2.52 -2.37
CA GLY A 67 -10.84 -1.76 -1.15
C GLY A 67 -12.08 -0.84 -1.25
N ILE A 68 -12.40 -0.35 -2.45
CA ILE A 68 -13.68 0.32 -2.74
C ILE A 68 -14.81 -0.71 -2.91
N VAL A 69 -14.60 -1.75 -3.73
CA VAL A 69 -15.59 -2.81 -4.01
C VAL A 69 -16.12 -3.42 -2.70
N ASN A 70 -15.24 -3.73 -1.76
CA ASN A 70 -15.63 -4.29 -0.45
C ASN A 70 -16.53 -3.34 0.37
N VAL A 71 -16.35 -2.02 0.26
CA VAL A 71 -17.20 -1.03 0.95
C VAL A 71 -18.52 -0.81 0.22
N ILE A 72 -18.56 -0.95 -1.11
CA ILE A 72 -19.81 -0.99 -1.87
C ILE A 72 -20.63 -2.22 -1.46
N LEU A 73 -20.02 -3.41 -1.46
CA LEU A 73 -20.68 -4.66 -1.05
C LEU A 73 -21.20 -4.59 0.40
N GLU A 74 -20.43 -4.03 1.33
CA GLU A 74 -20.86 -3.83 2.72
C GLU A 74 -22.08 -2.89 2.85
N HIS A 75 -22.22 -1.91 1.95
CA HIS A 75 -23.39 -1.04 1.86
C HIS A 75 -24.59 -1.77 1.25
N ASP A 76 -24.37 -2.47 0.13
CA ASP A 76 -25.43 -3.15 -0.63
C ASP A 76 -26.00 -4.35 0.13
N ILE A 77 -25.17 -5.12 0.85
CA ILE A 77 -25.59 -6.18 1.78
C ILE A 77 -26.56 -5.63 2.82
N ARG A 78 -26.24 -4.46 3.41
CA ARG A 78 -27.06 -3.79 4.42
C ARG A 78 -28.39 -3.29 3.84
N ILE A 79 -28.37 -2.76 2.61
CA ILE A 79 -29.58 -2.33 1.91
C ILE A 79 -30.47 -3.54 1.55
N ALA A 80 -29.93 -4.60 0.96
CA ALA A 80 -30.72 -5.75 0.55
C ALA A 80 -31.32 -6.55 1.72
N GLY A 81 -30.63 -6.59 2.86
CA GLY A 81 -31.17 -7.15 4.11
C GLY A 81 -32.33 -6.34 4.70
N ALA A 82 -32.35 -5.02 4.48
CA ALA A 82 -33.40 -4.11 4.94
C ALA A 82 -34.52 -3.86 3.89
N ALA A 83 -34.27 -4.15 2.61
CA ALA A 83 -35.19 -3.86 1.52
C ALA A 83 -36.38 -4.83 1.50
N PRO A 84 -37.61 -4.34 1.20
CA PRO A 84 -38.83 -5.16 1.10
C PRO A 84 -38.88 -5.99 -0.21
N THR A 85 -37.83 -6.78 -0.45
CA THR A 85 -37.76 -7.73 -1.57
C THR A 85 -38.46 -9.03 -1.20
N LYS A 86 -38.77 -9.87 -2.22
CA LYS A 86 -39.41 -11.17 -1.98
C LYS A 86 -38.47 -12.22 -1.35
N LEU A 87 -37.15 -12.01 -1.45
CA LEU A 87 -36.12 -13.00 -1.06
C LEU A 87 -34.85 -12.32 -0.47
N PRO A 88 -34.94 -11.46 0.56
CA PRO A 88 -33.82 -10.63 1.02
C PRO A 88 -32.60 -11.46 1.45
N ARG A 89 -32.82 -12.57 2.16
CA ARG A 89 -31.76 -13.51 2.58
C ARG A 89 -31.00 -14.15 1.42
N LEU A 90 -31.63 -14.32 0.25
CA LEU A 90 -30.95 -14.86 -0.93
C LEU A 90 -30.00 -13.81 -1.53
N TYR A 91 -30.46 -12.56 -1.66
CA TYR A 91 -29.62 -11.45 -2.13
C TYR A 91 -28.45 -11.17 -1.17
N GLU A 92 -28.71 -11.16 0.15
CA GLU A 92 -27.67 -11.03 1.16
C GLU A 92 -26.62 -12.15 1.05
N SER A 93 -27.05 -13.41 0.97
CA SER A 93 -26.16 -14.56 0.86
C SER A 93 -25.30 -14.53 -0.42
N MET A 94 -25.89 -14.15 -1.57
CA MET A 94 -25.15 -14.02 -2.83
C MET A 94 -24.09 -12.92 -2.77
N MET A 95 -24.41 -11.77 -2.17
CA MET A 95 -23.45 -10.66 -2.06
C MET A 95 -22.40 -10.91 -0.98
N ARG A 96 -22.73 -11.62 0.11
CA ARG A 96 -21.75 -12.06 1.11
C ARG A 96 -20.74 -13.03 0.52
N GLY A 97 -21.18 -14.03 -0.24
CA GLY A 97 -20.30 -14.93 -1.00
C GLY A 97 -19.50 -14.28 -2.13
N LEU A 98 -19.78 -13.01 -2.45
CA LEU A 98 -18.99 -12.15 -3.33
C LEU A 98 -17.99 -11.29 -2.53
N GLN A 99 -18.41 -10.76 -1.38
CA GLN A 99 -17.55 -10.08 -0.39
C GLN A 99 -16.41 -11.00 0.06
N ASP A 100 -16.70 -12.27 0.36
CA ASP A 100 -15.71 -13.28 0.76
C ASP A 100 -14.60 -13.47 -0.29
N ARG A 101 -14.94 -13.42 -1.58
CA ARG A 101 -13.97 -13.54 -2.70
C ARG A 101 -13.09 -12.31 -2.80
N VAL A 102 -13.68 -11.12 -2.72
CA VAL A 102 -12.97 -9.83 -2.72
C VAL A 102 -12.01 -9.75 -1.53
N LEU A 103 -12.42 -10.22 -0.34
CA LEU A 103 -11.58 -10.29 0.85
C LEU A 103 -10.42 -11.29 0.71
N LEU A 104 -10.66 -12.46 0.11
CA LEU A 104 -9.62 -13.44 -0.20
C LEU A 104 -8.57 -12.86 -1.18
N GLU A 105 -9.01 -12.14 -2.20
CA GLU A 105 -8.13 -11.52 -3.19
C GLU A 105 -7.34 -10.33 -2.61
N LEU A 106 -7.97 -9.50 -1.77
CA LEU A 106 -7.29 -8.48 -0.97
C LEU A 106 -6.20 -9.08 -0.06
N ALA A 107 -6.43 -10.25 0.53
CA ALA A 107 -5.42 -10.97 1.30
C ALA A 107 -4.27 -11.48 0.41
N GLY A 108 -4.59 -12.02 -0.77
CA GLY A 108 -3.60 -12.43 -1.77
C GLY A 108 -2.71 -11.28 -2.26
N LEU A 109 -3.28 -10.10 -2.50
CA LEU A 109 -2.52 -8.90 -2.88
C LEU A 109 -1.63 -8.40 -1.73
N ARG A 110 -2.09 -8.46 -0.48
CA ARG A 110 -1.24 -8.15 0.71
C ARG A 110 -0.08 -9.12 0.88
N MET A 111 -0.19 -10.36 0.40
CA MET A 111 0.95 -11.30 0.33
C MET A 111 1.90 -10.94 -0.81
N GLN A 112 1.38 -10.58 -1.99
CA GLN A 112 2.18 -10.13 -3.13
C GLN A 112 2.98 -8.85 -2.81
N PHE A 113 2.39 -7.87 -2.11
CA PHE A 113 3.09 -6.66 -1.66
C PHE A 113 4.37 -6.99 -0.87
N LYS A 114 4.32 -7.95 0.05
CA LYS A 114 5.48 -8.42 0.82
C LYS A 114 6.56 -9.05 -0.07
N GLY A 115 6.15 -9.79 -1.10
CA GLY A 115 7.09 -10.40 -2.07
C GLY A 115 7.72 -9.38 -3.02
N SER A 116 6.99 -8.34 -3.40
CA SER A 116 7.44 -7.29 -4.34
C SER A 116 8.16 -6.10 -3.69
N GLY A 117 8.37 -6.11 -2.36
CA GLY A 117 8.98 -4.98 -1.64
C GLY A 117 8.09 -3.73 -1.58
N ILE A 118 6.79 -3.86 -1.80
CA ILE A 118 5.81 -2.78 -1.69
C ILE A 118 5.47 -2.60 -0.21
N GLY A 119 5.77 -1.41 0.31
CA GLY A 119 5.51 -1.01 1.69
C GLY A 119 4.05 -0.62 1.93
N ILE A 120 3.82 0.19 2.97
CA ILE A 120 2.48 0.61 3.38
C ILE A 120 1.76 1.34 2.22
N CYS A 121 0.63 0.79 1.80
CA CYS A 121 -0.34 1.45 0.93
C CYS A 121 -1.35 2.22 1.79
N ASN A 122 -1.62 3.48 1.45
CA ASN A 122 -2.55 4.36 2.14
C ASN A 122 -3.56 4.94 1.14
N GLU A 123 -4.85 4.71 1.39
CA GLU A 123 -5.97 5.14 0.54
C GLU A 123 -6.66 6.36 1.15
N ARG A 124 -6.54 7.52 0.49
CA ARG A 124 -7.27 8.74 0.83
C ARG A 124 -8.43 8.94 -0.15
N ARG A 125 -9.65 8.70 0.33
CA ARG A 125 -10.89 9.04 -0.38
C ARG A 125 -11.10 10.55 -0.31
N THR A 126 -11.22 11.21 -1.47
CA THR A 126 -11.59 12.64 -1.57
C THR A 126 -12.98 12.77 -2.19
N LYS A 127 -13.53 13.99 -2.28
CA LYS A 127 -14.85 14.23 -2.87
C LYS A 127 -14.91 13.81 -4.35
N ASP A 128 -13.82 13.99 -5.09
CA ASP A 128 -13.79 13.90 -6.55
C ASP A 128 -12.95 12.72 -7.07
N SER A 129 -12.02 12.21 -6.26
CA SER A 129 -11.12 11.09 -6.61
C SER A 129 -10.76 10.18 -5.43
N LEU A 130 -10.37 8.95 -5.74
CA LEU A 130 -9.58 8.10 -4.85
C LEU A 130 -8.09 8.44 -5.07
N ILE A 131 -7.39 8.84 -4.01
CA ILE A 131 -5.94 9.03 -4.02
C ILE A 131 -5.29 7.86 -3.28
N THR A 132 -4.30 7.23 -3.86
CA THR A 132 -3.55 6.12 -3.25
C THR A 132 -2.07 6.45 -3.23
N SER A 133 -1.47 6.44 -2.04
CA SER A 133 -0.03 6.58 -1.84
C SER A 133 0.58 5.24 -1.40
N TYR A 134 1.74 4.90 -1.95
CA TYR A 134 2.48 3.68 -1.61
C TYR A 134 3.98 3.93 -1.63
N ARG A 135 4.75 3.12 -0.89
CA ARG A 135 6.21 3.17 -0.91
C ARG A 135 6.78 1.91 -1.56
N CYS A 136 7.77 2.05 -2.43
CA CYS A 136 8.50 0.94 -3.02
C CYS A 136 9.98 1.31 -3.17
N MET A 137 10.89 0.39 -2.77
CA MET A 137 12.35 0.55 -2.85
C MET A 137 12.87 1.92 -2.37
N GLY A 138 12.30 2.43 -1.27
CA GLY A 138 12.63 3.73 -0.69
C GLY A 138 11.90 4.94 -1.30
N CYS A 139 11.43 4.86 -2.55
CA CYS A 139 10.63 5.91 -3.18
C CYS A 139 9.18 5.87 -2.71
N GLU A 140 8.61 7.03 -2.36
CA GLU A 140 7.17 7.18 -2.20
C GLU A 140 6.54 7.62 -3.54
N ARG A 141 5.44 6.98 -3.92
CA ARG A 141 4.68 7.23 -5.14
C ARG A 141 3.20 7.37 -4.80
N SER A 142 2.48 8.14 -5.59
CA SER A 142 1.03 8.24 -5.47
C SER A 142 0.37 8.40 -6.84
N PHE A 143 -0.92 8.05 -6.89
CA PHE A 143 -1.78 8.27 -8.06
C PHE A 143 -3.19 8.62 -7.59
N SER A 144 -3.97 9.23 -8.49
CA SER A 144 -5.39 9.53 -8.28
C SER A 144 -6.25 8.92 -9.37
N MET A 145 -7.45 8.49 -9.01
CA MET A 145 -8.46 7.95 -9.94
C MET A 145 -9.79 8.67 -9.71
N PRO A 146 -10.39 9.33 -10.72
CA PRO A 146 -11.71 9.94 -10.60
C PRO A 146 -12.78 8.92 -10.22
N TRP A 147 -13.78 9.33 -9.44
CA TRP A 147 -14.85 8.41 -9.01
C TRP A 147 -15.63 7.76 -10.16
N THR A 148 -15.71 8.40 -11.32
CA THR A 148 -16.29 7.83 -12.55
C THR A 148 -15.52 6.61 -13.02
N PHE A 149 -14.18 6.67 -13.05
CA PHE A 149 -13.34 5.52 -13.38
C PHE A 149 -13.46 4.42 -12.31
N VAL A 150 -13.36 4.80 -11.03
CA VAL A 150 -13.42 3.85 -9.91
C VAL A 150 -14.72 3.05 -9.90
N LYS A 151 -15.87 3.67 -10.23
CA LYS A 151 -17.16 2.99 -10.33
C LYS A 151 -17.21 2.00 -11.50
N ALA A 152 -16.88 2.45 -12.72
CA ALA A 152 -16.90 1.59 -13.91
C ALA A 152 -15.96 0.37 -13.75
N GLU A 153 -14.81 0.56 -13.12
CA GLU A 153 -13.85 -0.51 -12.86
C GLU A 153 -14.29 -1.44 -11.72
N ALA A 154 -14.94 -0.92 -10.67
CA ALA A 154 -15.58 -1.73 -9.63
C ALA A 154 -16.71 -2.61 -10.20
N GLU A 155 -17.55 -2.05 -11.08
CA GLU A 155 -18.60 -2.79 -11.81
C GLU A 155 -17.98 -3.88 -12.71
N ARG A 156 -16.88 -3.58 -13.42
CA ARG A 156 -16.15 -4.55 -14.24
C ARG A 156 -15.61 -5.72 -13.41
N LEU A 157 -15.03 -5.45 -12.24
CA LEU A 157 -14.53 -6.48 -11.31
C LEU A 157 -15.67 -7.34 -10.76
N LEU A 158 -16.75 -6.71 -10.28
CA LEU A 158 -17.94 -7.40 -9.78
C LEU A 158 -18.54 -8.35 -10.83
N LYS A 159 -18.70 -7.87 -12.08
CA LYS A 159 -19.19 -8.67 -13.22
C LYS A 159 -18.32 -9.90 -13.49
N GLY A 160 -16.99 -9.76 -13.42
CA GLY A 160 -16.05 -10.88 -13.57
C GLY A 160 -16.29 -12.01 -12.55
N TYR A 161 -16.53 -11.68 -11.28
CA TYR A 161 -16.80 -12.70 -10.25
C TYR A 161 -18.11 -13.47 -10.46
N PHE A 162 -19.12 -12.88 -11.11
CA PHE A 162 -20.35 -13.58 -11.51
C PHE A 162 -20.11 -14.52 -12.69
N GLU A 163 -19.35 -14.08 -13.71
CA GLU A 163 -19.10 -14.84 -14.94
C GLU A 163 -18.26 -16.12 -14.72
N ILE A 164 -17.48 -16.20 -13.63
CA ILE A 164 -16.71 -17.39 -13.25
C ILE A 164 -17.60 -18.64 -13.03
N LYS A 165 -18.91 -18.48 -12.74
CA LYS A 165 -19.82 -19.62 -12.54
C LYS A 165 -20.47 -20.11 -13.85
N LYS A 166 -19.66 -20.39 -14.87
CA LYS A 166 -20.08 -21.06 -16.12
C LYS A 166 -19.47 -22.47 -16.23
N ARG A 167 -19.97 -23.37 -15.40
CA ARG A 167 -19.83 -24.83 -15.47
C ARG A 167 -21.19 -25.46 -15.17
#